data_AF-A0A8S3SMR7-F1
#
_entry.id   AF-A0A8S3SMR7-F1
#
_cell.length_a   1.000
_cell.length_b   1.000
_cell.length_c   1.000
_cell.angle_alpha   90.00
_cell.angle_beta   90.00
_cell.angle_gamma   90.00
#
_symmetry.space_group_name_H-M   'P 1'
#
loop_
_entity.id
_entity.type
_entity.pdbx_description
1 polymer ?
#
loop_
_entity_poly.entity_id
_entity_poly.type
_entity_poly.pdbx_seq_one_letter_code
_entity_poly.pdbx_strand_id
1 'polypeptide(L)'
;MHSLSQTKEKDDNTTPPWWNDDIREMKGKLNKAQKKFKLRSTPENFENVAKAENDFEMTKKDAQNKWSEDLCEKIGEAKSLREKWSNFKKLTKKKSENLVHPLQELYKPNYNLPSSYRPISLTSVVAKLMERIITYRLEGFVEMNNIMDQEQEGFRHFRGTTNALLSLTQAIFNGFNKDKTTIVIFIDFEKAYDSVGERV
;
A
#
# COMPACT_ATOMS: atom_id res chain seq x y z
N MET A 1 4.63 -49.61 24.78
CA MET A 1 3.87 -48.47 25.32
C MET A 1 4.41 -47.19 24.72
N HIS A 2 3.52 -46.38 24.16
CA HIS A 2 3.69 -45.02 23.62
C HIS A 2 4.66 -44.78 22.46
N SER A 3 4.19 -45.06 21.23
CA SER A 3 4.57 -44.26 20.07
C SER A 3 3.64 -43.04 19.97
N LEU A 4 4.17 -41.86 20.26
CA LEU A 4 3.55 -40.56 20.00
C LEU A 4 3.41 -40.38 18.48
N SER A 5 2.21 -40.60 17.95
CA SER A 5 1.83 -40.18 16.61
C SER A 5 1.62 -38.67 16.61
N GLN A 6 2.71 -37.91 16.44
CA GLN A 6 2.62 -36.52 16.00
C GLN A 6 2.03 -36.51 14.58
N THR A 7 0.74 -36.25 14.47
CA THR A 7 0.12 -35.87 13.21
C THR A 7 0.69 -34.51 12.81
N LYS A 8 1.71 -34.53 11.95
CA LYS A 8 2.15 -33.35 11.20
C LYS A 8 0.94 -32.82 10.44
N GLU A 9 0.41 -31.67 10.86
CA GLU A 9 -0.53 -30.89 10.07
C GLU A 9 0.11 -30.63 8.71
N LYS A 10 -0.57 -31.09 7.66
CA LYS A 10 -0.23 -30.73 6.28
C LYS A 10 -0.48 -29.23 6.14
N ASP A 11 0.60 -28.48 6.02
CA ASP A 11 0.61 -27.06 5.70
C ASP A 11 0.09 -26.90 4.26
N ASP A 12 -1.24 -26.78 4.13
CA ASP A 12 -1.92 -26.60 2.84
C ASP A 12 -1.83 -25.11 2.45
N ASN A 13 -0.75 -24.79 1.74
CA ASN A 13 -0.31 -23.44 1.34
C ASN A 13 -1.32 -22.65 0.45
N THR A 14 -2.54 -23.17 0.26
CA THR A 14 -3.63 -22.58 -0.52
C THR A 14 -4.72 -21.92 0.33
N THR A 15 -4.76 -22.18 1.63
CA THR A 15 -5.84 -21.66 2.49
C THR A 15 -5.40 -20.36 3.16
N PRO A 16 -6.22 -19.28 3.13
CA PRO A 16 -5.87 -18.04 3.81
C PRO A 16 -5.61 -18.24 5.31
N PRO A 17 -4.68 -17.50 5.91
CA PRO A 17 -4.25 -17.71 7.29
C PRO A 17 -5.33 -17.39 8.36
N TRP A 18 -6.41 -16.69 7.98
CA TRP A 18 -7.58 -16.42 8.81
C TRP A 18 -8.70 -17.44 8.63
N TRP A 19 -8.51 -18.47 7.80
CA TRP A 19 -9.52 -19.48 7.53
C TRP A 19 -9.57 -20.53 8.65
N ASN A 20 -10.73 -20.66 9.30
CA ASN A 20 -10.93 -21.56 10.44
C ASN A 20 -12.16 -22.46 10.25
N ASP A 21 -12.44 -23.31 11.24
CA ASP A 21 -13.54 -24.28 11.18
C ASP A 21 -14.92 -23.60 11.18
N ASP A 22 -15.07 -22.46 11.86
CA ASP A 22 -16.32 -21.67 11.84
C ASP A 22 -16.67 -21.22 10.40
N ILE A 23 -15.68 -20.67 9.68
CA ILE A 23 -15.88 -20.28 8.27
C ILE A 23 -16.20 -21.51 7.39
N ARG A 24 -15.56 -22.66 7.64
CA ARG A 24 -15.85 -23.91 6.92
C ARG A 24 -17.30 -24.35 7.16
N GLU A 25 -17.76 -24.28 8.40
CA GLU A 25 -19.13 -24.62 8.77
C GLU A 25 -20.13 -23.69 8.07
N MET A 26 -19.90 -22.38 8.14
CA MET A 26 -20.77 -21.38 7.53
C MET A 26 -20.80 -21.49 6.00
N LYS A 27 -19.64 -21.75 5.35
CA LYS A 27 -19.58 -22.08 3.92
C LYS A 27 -20.36 -23.35 3.59
N GLY A 28 -20.32 -24.35 4.47
CA GLY A 28 -21.13 -25.56 4.36
C GLY A 28 -22.63 -25.28 4.41
N LYS A 29 -23.08 -24.41 5.33
CA LYS A 29 -24.48 -23.95 5.43
C LYS A 29 -24.90 -23.20 4.18
N LEU A 30 -24.08 -22.28 3.69
CA LEU A 30 -24.31 -21.54 2.45
C LEU A 30 -24.46 -22.48 1.24
N ASN A 31 -23.53 -23.41 1.05
CA ASN A 31 -23.60 -24.38 -0.05
C ASN A 31 -24.87 -25.23 0.01
N LYS A 32 -25.30 -25.64 1.21
CA LYS A 32 -26.56 -26.38 1.42
C LYS A 32 -27.78 -25.53 1.06
N ALA A 33 -27.81 -24.27 1.48
CA ALA A 33 -28.89 -23.33 1.15
C ALA A 33 -28.98 -23.08 -0.36
N GLN A 34 -27.85 -22.81 -1.02
CA GLN A 34 -27.78 -22.61 -2.47
C GLN A 34 -28.22 -23.86 -3.24
N LYS A 35 -27.84 -25.06 -2.79
CA LYS A 35 -28.29 -26.32 -3.40
C LYS A 35 -29.81 -26.51 -3.27
N LYS A 36 -30.39 -26.19 -2.10
CA LYS A 36 -31.85 -26.23 -1.90
C LYS A 36 -32.59 -25.22 -2.78
N PHE A 37 -32.08 -23.99 -2.91
CA PHE A 37 -32.65 -22.98 -3.78
C PHE A 37 -32.60 -23.38 -5.26
N LYS A 38 -31.48 -23.95 -5.73
CA LYS A 38 -31.36 -24.49 -7.10
C LYS A 38 -32.35 -25.63 -7.40
N LEU A 39 -32.69 -26.43 -6.39
CA LEU A 39 -33.70 -27.48 -6.52
C LEU A 39 -35.13 -26.92 -6.50
N ARG A 40 -35.38 -25.88 -5.70
CA ARG A 40 -36.69 -25.25 -5.53
C ARG A 40 -36.55 -23.75 -5.30
N SER A 41 -36.84 -22.96 -6.33
CA SER A 41 -36.75 -21.49 -6.33
C SER A 41 -37.95 -20.82 -5.65
N THR A 42 -38.16 -21.08 -4.36
CA THR A 42 -39.22 -20.47 -3.55
C THR A 42 -38.70 -19.23 -2.79
N PRO A 43 -39.54 -18.23 -2.46
CA PRO A 43 -39.15 -17.06 -1.68
C PRO A 43 -38.46 -17.39 -0.34
N GLU A 44 -38.94 -18.40 0.39
CA GLU A 44 -38.33 -18.85 1.65
C GLU A 44 -36.90 -19.39 1.46
N ASN A 45 -36.66 -20.15 0.38
CA ASN A 45 -35.33 -20.67 0.06
C ASN A 45 -34.39 -19.54 -0.38
N PHE A 46 -34.90 -18.50 -1.04
CA PHE A 46 -34.12 -17.31 -1.37
C PHE A 46 -33.69 -16.56 -0.12
N GLU A 47 -34.61 -16.33 0.83
CA GLU A 47 -34.30 -15.69 2.11
C GLU A 47 -33.27 -16.49 2.92
N ASN A 48 -33.39 -17.81 2.93
CA ASN A 48 -32.42 -18.71 3.57
C ASN A 48 -31.02 -18.62 2.93
N VAL A 49 -30.92 -18.45 1.61
CA VAL A 49 -29.64 -18.21 0.94
C VAL A 49 -29.07 -16.86 1.35
N ALA A 50 -29.87 -15.78 1.27
CA ALA A 50 -29.45 -14.45 1.63
C ALA A 50 -28.94 -14.38 3.09
N LYS A 51 -29.66 -15.02 4.02
CA LYS A 51 -29.22 -15.14 5.42
C LYS A 51 -27.90 -15.89 5.55
N ALA A 52 -27.77 -17.05 4.91
CA ALA A 52 -26.54 -17.84 4.96
C ALA A 52 -25.34 -17.13 4.29
N GLU A 53 -25.58 -16.32 3.25
CA GLU A 53 -24.57 -15.47 2.61
C GLU A 53 -24.09 -14.36 3.56
N ASN A 54 -25.03 -13.65 4.19
CA ASN A 54 -24.71 -12.62 5.18
C ASN A 54 -23.95 -13.20 6.37
N ASP A 55 -24.41 -14.31 6.95
CA ASP A 55 -23.76 -14.92 8.11
C ASP A 55 -22.34 -15.43 7.75
N PHE A 56 -22.16 -15.96 6.53
CA PHE A 56 -20.85 -16.37 6.02
C PHE A 56 -19.91 -15.16 5.83
N GLU A 57 -20.37 -14.09 5.19
CA GLU A 57 -19.54 -12.89 4.98
C GLU A 57 -19.21 -12.18 6.30
N MET A 58 -20.14 -12.17 7.27
CA MET A 58 -19.89 -11.64 8.61
C MET A 58 -18.82 -12.44 9.34
N THR A 59 -18.97 -13.75 9.43
CA THR A 59 -18.00 -14.65 10.09
C THR A 59 -16.61 -14.55 9.44
N LYS A 60 -16.57 -14.47 8.11
CA LYS A 60 -15.34 -14.28 7.34
C LYS A 60 -14.69 -12.93 7.63
N LYS A 61 -15.47 -11.84 7.72
CA LYS A 61 -14.97 -10.51 8.07
C LYS A 61 -14.42 -10.47 9.49
N ASP A 62 -15.12 -11.07 10.45
CA ASP A 62 -14.71 -11.12 11.85
C ASP A 62 -13.40 -11.90 12.02
N ALA A 63 -13.28 -13.06 11.36
CA ALA A 63 -12.04 -13.83 11.35
C ALA A 63 -10.86 -13.06 10.71
N GLN A 64 -11.12 -12.30 9.63
CA GLN A 64 -10.11 -11.44 9.00
C GLN A 64 -9.66 -10.30 9.92
N ASN A 65 -10.61 -9.66 10.63
CA ASN A 65 -10.32 -8.59 11.57
C ASN A 65 -9.50 -9.12 12.75
N LYS A 66 -9.96 -10.21 13.38
CA LYS A 66 -9.25 -10.86 14.48
C LYS A 66 -7.83 -11.27 14.10
N TRP A 67 -7.67 -11.90 12.93
CA TRP A 67 -6.33 -12.25 12.42
C TRP A 67 -5.44 -11.02 12.21
N SER A 68 -6.01 -9.90 11.76
CA SER A 68 -5.29 -8.64 11.58
C SER A 68 -4.88 -8.02 12.92
N GLU A 69 -5.76 -8.07 13.91
CA GLU A 69 -5.49 -7.63 15.29
C GLU A 69 -4.36 -8.45 15.93
N ASP A 70 -4.47 -9.78 15.91
CA ASP A 70 -3.43 -10.70 16.41
C ASP A 70 -2.07 -10.45 15.74
N LEU A 71 -2.07 -10.12 14.44
CA LEU A 71 -0.85 -9.82 13.69
C LEU A 71 -0.27 -8.46 14.07
N CYS A 72 -1.10 -7.45 14.32
CA CYS A 72 -0.68 -6.15 14.83
C CYS A 72 -0.04 -6.26 16.22
N GLU A 73 -0.62 -7.05 17.12
CA GLU A 73 -0.04 -7.34 18.43
C GLU A 73 1.34 -7.98 18.29
N LYS A 74 1.47 -9.00 17.44
CA LYS A 74 2.77 -9.64 17.13
C LYS A 74 3.80 -8.67 16.55
N ILE A 75 3.37 -7.68 15.75
CA ILE A 75 4.27 -6.64 15.25
C ILE A 75 4.73 -5.72 16.39
N GLY A 76 3.85 -5.39 17.33
CA GLY A 76 4.17 -4.61 18.52
C GLY A 76 5.18 -5.31 19.44
N GLU A 77 4.98 -6.60 19.69
CA GLU A 77 5.78 -7.42 20.60
C GLU A 77 7.11 -7.90 20.01
N ALA A 78 7.23 -7.94 18.68
CA ALA A 78 8.42 -8.44 18.00
C ALA A 78 9.69 -7.70 18.45
N LYS A 79 10.73 -8.47 18.78
CA LYS A 79 11.97 -7.93 19.36
C LYS A 79 12.94 -7.43 18.30
N SER A 80 12.84 -7.94 17.07
CA SER A 80 13.72 -7.58 15.97
C SER A 80 12.99 -6.87 14.83
N LEU A 81 13.68 -5.95 14.15
CA LEU A 81 13.14 -5.25 12.98
C LEU A 81 12.79 -6.23 11.85
N ARG A 82 13.59 -7.30 11.69
CA ARG A 82 13.37 -8.35 10.69
C ARG A 82 12.05 -9.07 10.92
N GLU A 83 11.75 -9.40 12.16
CA GLU A 83 10.50 -10.05 12.57
C GLU A 83 9.31 -9.10 12.40
N LYS A 84 9.43 -7.83 12.84
CA LYS A 84 8.43 -6.79 12.59
C LYS A 84 8.10 -6.68 11.10
N TRP A 85 9.13 -6.62 10.26
CA TRP A 85 8.97 -6.49 8.82
C TRP A 85 8.38 -7.75 8.16
N SER A 86 8.76 -8.94 8.63
CA SER A 86 8.18 -10.20 8.17
C SER A 86 6.67 -10.27 8.46
N ASN A 87 6.27 -9.88 9.67
CA ASN A 87 4.85 -9.87 10.07
C ASN A 87 4.07 -8.77 9.35
N PHE A 88 4.64 -7.58 9.21
CA PHE A 88 4.06 -6.50 8.41
C PHE A 88 3.82 -6.93 6.95
N LYS A 89 4.80 -7.61 6.34
CA LYS A 89 4.66 -8.15 4.97
C LYS A 89 3.49 -9.11 4.83
N LYS A 90 3.14 -9.89 5.87
CA LYS A 90 1.96 -10.77 5.82
C LYS A 90 0.66 -9.97 5.79
N LEU A 91 0.63 -8.84 6.50
CA LEU A 91 -0.52 -7.94 6.58
C LEU A 91 -0.77 -7.21 5.25
N THR A 92 0.31 -6.86 4.55
CA THR A 92 0.24 -6.21 3.23
C THR A 92 0.17 -7.19 2.05
N LYS A 93 0.40 -8.49 2.28
CA LYS A 93 0.43 -9.56 1.25
C LYS A 93 -0.92 -9.98 0.67
N LYS A 94 -2.01 -9.23 0.89
CA LYS A 94 -3.14 -9.38 -0.03
C LYS A 94 -2.57 -9.16 -1.43
N LYS A 95 -2.88 -10.02 -2.39
CA LYS A 95 -2.71 -9.71 -3.82
C LYS A 95 -3.57 -8.47 -4.09
N SER A 96 -3.10 -7.28 -3.70
CA SER A 96 -3.33 -6.15 -4.57
C SER A 96 -2.44 -6.48 -5.75
N GLU A 97 -3.06 -6.98 -6.83
CA GLU A 97 -2.65 -6.47 -8.12
C GLU A 97 -2.56 -4.96 -7.88
N ASN A 98 -1.33 -4.42 -7.75
CA ASN A 98 -1.15 -3.00 -7.53
C ASN A 98 -1.85 -2.39 -8.73
N LEU A 99 -3.08 -1.91 -8.51
CA LEU A 99 -3.93 -1.48 -9.59
C LEU A 99 -3.25 -0.24 -10.10
N VAL A 100 -2.51 -0.40 -11.19
CA VAL A 100 -1.82 0.70 -11.84
C VAL A 100 -2.90 1.45 -12.58
N HIS A 101 -3.34 2.56 -12.00
CA HIS A 101 -4.25 3.43 -12.69
C HIS A 101 -3.43 4.34 -13.62
N PRO A 102 -3.61 4.25 -14.94
CA PRO A 102 -2.93 5.17 -15.85
C PRO A 102 -3.56 6.55 -15.68
N LEU A 103 -2.76 7.55 -15.30
CA LEU A 103 -3.17 8.95 -15.30
C LEU A 103 -2.71 9.59 -16.61
N GLN A 104 -3.65 10.09 -17.41
CA GLN A 104 -3.35 10.73 -18.68
C GLN A 104 -2.54 12.01 -18.46
N GLU A 105 -1.38 12.12 -19.10
CA GLU A 105 -0.59 13.35 -19.08
C GLU A 105 -1.21 14.41 -19.99
N LEU A 106 -1.23 15.67 -19.55
CA LEU A 106 -1.74 16.76 -20.37
C LEU A 106 -0.80 17.05 -21.55
N TYR A 107 -1.39 17.52 -22.66
CA TYR A 107 -0.67 18.01 -23.85
C TYR A 107 0.22 16.97 -24.56
N LYS A 108 -0.11 15.68 -24.47
CA LYS A 108 0.58 14.65 -25.27
C LYS A 108 0.04 14.59 -26.70
N PRO A 109 0.92 14.35 -27.70
CA PRO A 109 0.53 14.35 -29.11
C PRO A 109 -0.34 13.17 -29.49
N ASN A 110 -0.26 12.04 -28.77
CA ASN A 110 -1.02 10.83 -29.09
C ASN A 110 -1.34 10.02 -27.83
N TYR A 111 -2.62 9.91 -27.50
CA TYR A 111 -3.10 9.14 -26.33
C TYR A 111 -3.26 7.64 -26.59
N ASN A 112 -2.93 7.16 -27.79
CA ASN A 112 -2.85 5.72 -28.06
C ASN A 112 -1.49 5.11 -27.62
N LEU A 113 -0.54 5.95 -27.18
CA LEU A 113 0.77 5.50 -26.72
C LEU A 113 0.80 5.35 -25.19
N PRO A 114 1.34 4.24 -24.64
CA PRO A 114 1.49 4.07 -23.19
C PRO A 114 2.32 5.18 -22.52
N SER A 115 3.27 5.78 -23.24
CA SER A 115 4.10 6.90 -22.77
C SER A 115 3.33 8.19 -22.50
N SER A 116 2.05 8.26 -22.91
CA SER A 116 1.18 9.40 -22.64
C SER A 116 0.46 9.31 -21.29
N TYR A 117 0.77 8.28 -20.49
CA TYR A 117 0.17 8.05 -19.19
C TYR A 117 1.25 7.88 -18.11
N ARG A 118 0.97 8.39 -16.91
CA ARG A 118 1.74 8.11 -15.70
C ARG A 118 1.15 6.90 -14.98
N PRO A 119 1.92 5.84 -14.73
CA PRO A 119 1.44 4.75 -13.89
C PRO A 119 1.35 5.22 -12.44
N ILE A 120 0.16 5.15 -11.83
CA ILE A 120 -0.02 5.41 -10.40
C ILE A 120 -0.35 4.08 -9.72
N SER A 121 0.54 3.66 -8.82
CA SER A 121 0.33 2.45 -8.00
C SER A 121 -0.56 2.76 -6.80
N LEU A 122 -1.72 2.11 -6.73
CA LEU A 122 -2.57 2.18 -5.54
C LEU A 122 -2.06 1.21 -4.47
N THR A 123 -1.29 1.73 -3.51
CA THR A 123 -0.85 0.97 -2.33
C THR A 123 -1.99 0.78 -1.33
N SER A 124 -1.93 -0.32 -0.57
CA SER A 124 -2.90 -0.59 0.50
C SER A 124 -2.90 0.52 1.57
N VAL A 125 -4.04 0.74 2.23
CA VAL A 125 -4.16 1.77 3.30
C VAL A 125 -3.12 1.54 4.39
N VAL A 126 -2.84 0.29 4.75
CA VAL A 126 -1.84 -0.05 5.77
C VAL A 126 -0.42 0.28 5.30
N ALA A 127 -0.11 0.04 4.03
CA ALA A 127 1.17 0.46 3.45
C ALA A 127 1.33 1.97 3.48
N LYS A 128 0.31 2.74 3.06
CA LYS A 128 0.32 4.22 3.12
C LYS A 128 0.53 4.77 4.53
N LEU A 129 -0.11 4.15 5.51
CA LEU A 129 0.08 4.54 6.91
C LEU A 129 1.53 4.32 7.35
N MET A 130 2.11 3.17 7.01
CA MET A 130 3.50 2.86 7.32
C MET A 130 4.47 3.80 6.60
N GLU A 131 4.25 4.04 5.30
CA GLU A 131 4.99 5.03 4.50
C GLU A 131 4.98 6.39 5.19
N ARG A 132 3.82 6.88 5.63
CA ARG A 132 3.70 8.15 6.34
C ARG A 132 4.46 8.19 7.66
N ILE A 133 4.43 7.10 8.45
CA ILE A 133 5.19 7.00 9.70
C ILE A 133 6.70 7.03 9.43
N ILE A 134 7.15 6.29 8.41
CA ILE A 134 8.56 6.25 8.00
C ILE A 134 9.00 7.64 7.51
N THR A 135 8.25 8.24 6.59
CA THR A 135 8.52 9.58 6.05
C THR A 135 8.65 10.60 7.17
N TYR A 136 7.69 10.64 8.11
CA TYR A 136 7.75 11.59 9.23
C TYR A 136 9.03 11.43 10.07
N ARG A 137 9.46 10.20 10.34
CA ARG A 137 10.69 9.93 11.10
C ARG A 137 11.95 10.29 10.31
N LEU A 138 11.97 9.96 9.02
CA LEU A 138 13.09 10.26 8.13
C LEU A 138 13.26 11.76 7.92
N GLU A 139 12.18 12.49 7.67
CA GLU A 139 12.18 13.95 7.55
C GLU A 139 12.77 14.59 8.81
N GLY A 140 12.29 14.19 10.00
CA GLY A 140 12.82 14.69 11.27
C GLY A 140 14.32 14.42 11.42
N PHE A 141 14.78 13.20 11.11
CA PHE A 141 16.20 12.85 11.17
C PHE A 141 17.05 13.67 10.18
N VAL A 142 16.60 13.76 8.93
CA VAL A 142 17.30 14.43 7.84
C VAL A 142 17.44 15.93 8.10
N GLU A 143 16.38 16.58 8.60
CA GLU A 143 16.40 18.01 8.96
C GLU A 143 17.27 18.27 10.20
N MET A 144 17.14 17.48 11.27
CA MET A 144 17.95 17.65 12.49
C MET A 144 19.45 17.51 12.24
N ASN A 145 19.84 16.70 11.27
CA ASN A 145 21.24 16.47 10.91
C ASN A 145 21.72 17.32 9.73
N ASN A 146 20.90 18.24 9.21
CA ASN A 146 21.22 19.08 8.04
C ASN A 146 21.75 18.28 6.83
N ILE A 147 21.11 17.14 6.55
CA ILE A 147 21.54 16.24 5.45
C ILE A 147 21.13 16.80 4.08
N MET A 148 20.02 17.53 4.01
CA MET A 148 19.53 18.12 2.75
C MET A 148 20.24 19.43 2.44
N ASP A 149 20.38 19.69 1.13
CA ASP A 149 20.86 20.98 0.64
C ASP A 149 19.94 22.12 1.10
N GLN A 150 20.52 23.26 1.47
CA GLN A 150 19.77 24.42 1.95
C GLN A 150 19.01 25.16 0.84
N GLU A 151 19.36 24.93 -0.42
CA GLU A 151 18.67 25.48 -1.60
C GLU A 151 17.57 24.54 -2.11
N GLN A 152 17.47 23.32 -1.59
CA GLN A 152 16.37 22.42 -1.94
C GLN A 152 15.07 22.91 -1.29
N GLU A 153 14.14 23.37 -2.12
CA GLU A 153 12.80 23.82 -1.71
C GLU A 153 11.71 22.75 -1.87
N GLY A 154 11.88 21.83 -2.82
CA GLY A 154 10.90 20.78 -3.11
C GLY A 154 10.85 19.69 -2.03
N PHE A 155 9.64 19.23 -1.73
CA PHE A 155 9.36 18.11 -0.80
C PHE A 155 9.88 18.30 0.63
N ARG A 156 10.02 19.56 1.08
CA ARG A 156 10.43 19.90 2.45
C ARG A 156 9.37 20.71 3.17
N HIS A 157 9.31 20.54 4.48
CA HIS A 157 8.32 21.21 5.30
C HIS A 157 8.57 22.73 5.32
N PHE A 158 7.50 23.52 5.28
CA PHE A 158 7.53 25.00 5.21
C PHE A 158 8.31 25.61 4.02
N ARG A 159 8.63 24.81 3.00
CA ARG A 159 9.30 25.24 1.77
C ARG A 159 8.38 25.05 0.56
N GLY A 160 8.61 25.80 -0.50
CA GLY A 160 7.71 25.79 -1.65
C GLY A 160 8.22 26.55 -2.86
N THR A 161 7.42 26.54 -3.92
CA THR A 161 7.76 27.14 -5.21
C THR A 161 7.96 28.66 -5.13
N THR A 162 7.26 29.33 -4.21
CA THR A 162 7.44 30.77 -3.97
C THR A 162 8.85 31.10 -3.48
N ASN A 163 9.41 30.29 -2.56
CA ASN A 163 10.78 30.49 -2.09
C ASN A 163 11.78 30.25 -3.22
N ALA A 164 11.60 29.18 -4.00
CA ALA A 164 12.47 28.89 -5.14
C ALA A 164 12.47 30.04 -6.17
N LEU A 165 11.29 30.58 -6.48
CA LEU A 165 11.15 31.74 -7.37
C LEU A 165 11.82 32.99 -6.79
N LEU A 166 11.65 33.24 -5.49
CA LEU A 166 12.28 34.37 -4.82
C LEU A 166 13.81 34.26 -4.86
N SER A 167 14.36 33.09 -4.53
CA SER A 167 15.80 32.83 -4.58
C SER A 167 16.38 33.03 -5.98
N LEU A 168 15.71 32.50 -7.01
CA LEU A 168 16.11 32.70 -8.41
C LEU A 168 16.07 34.18 -8.80
N THR A 169 14.98 34.87 -8.47
CA THR A 169 14.79 36.29 -8.79
C THR A 169 15.84 37.15 -8.09
N GLN A 170 16.14 36.86 -6.83
CA GLN A 170 17.19 37.53 -6.07
C GLN A 170 18.57 37.29 -6.69
N ALA A 171 18.88 36.07 -7.15
CA ALA A 171 20.13 35.77 -7.84
C ALA A 171 20.29 36.59 -9.13
N ILE A 172 19.21 36.73 -9.91
CA ILE A 172 19.17 37.56 -11.12
C ILE A 172 19.41 39.04 -10.78
N PHE A 173 18.70 39.59 -9.80
CA PHE A 173 18.89 40.98 -9.38
C PHE A 173 20.29 41.24 -8.83
N ASN A 174 20.86 40.29 -8.08
CA ASN A 174 22.21 40.40 -7.55
C ASN A 174 23.27 40.42 -8.66
N GLY A 175 23.07 39.66 -9.73
CA GLY A 175 23.95 39.69 -10.90
C GLY A 175 23.82 41.01 -11.67
N PHE A 176 22.58 41.46 -11.90
CA PHE A 176 22.29 42.73 -12.55
C PHE A 176 22.93 43.92 -11.80
N ASN A 177 22.75 44.01 -10.49
CA ASN A 177 23.30 45.09 -9.66
C ASN A 177 24.84 45.08 -9.57
N LYS A 178 25.49 44.00 -9.99
CA LYS A 178 26.96 43.86 -10.02
C LYS A 178 27.53 43.99 -11.43
N ASP A 179 26.71 44.43 -12.40
CA ASP A 179 27.05 44.52 -13.82
C ASP A 179 27.57 43.19 -14.39
N LYS A 180 27.04 42.06 -13.90
CA LYS A 180 27.40 40.71 -14.37
C LYS A 180 26.30 40.11 -15.23
N THR A 181 26.70 39.41 -16.28
CA THR A 181 25.80 38.53 -17.04
C THR A 181 25.39 37.34 -16.15
N THR A 182 24.09 37.14 -15.99
CA THR A 182 23.52 36.00 -15.26
C THR A 182 22.95 34.99 -16.24
N ILE A 183 23.32 33.72 -16.09
CA ILE A 183 22.83 32.61 -16.92
C ILE A 183 22.07 31.65 -16.01
N VAL A 184 20.88 31.25 -16.45
CA VAL A 184 20.04 30.26 -15.75
C VAL A 184 19.95 29.01 -16.62
N ILE A 185 20.24 27.85 -16.02
CA ILE A 185 20.14 26.55 -16.69
C ILE A 185 19.05 25.75 -15.99
N PHE A 186 18.05 25.30 -16.76
CA PHE A 186 16.99 24.43 -16.27
C PHE A 186 17.31 22.98 -16.66
N ILE A 187 17.23 22.07 -15.68
CA ILE A 187 17.51 20.65 -15.84
C ILE A 187 16.28 19.88 -15.37
N ASP A 188 15.83 18.90 -16.16
CA ASP A 188 14.73 18.00 -15.81
C ASP A 188 15.14 16.55 -16.10
N PHE A 189 14.67 15.63 -15.26
CA PHE A 189 14.99 14.20 -15.37
C PHE A 189 13.81 13.44 -15.97
N GLU A 190 14.06 12.70 -17.06
CA GLU A 190 13.04 11.80 -17.60
C GLU A 190 12.75 10.65 -16.60
N LYS A 191 11.48 10.47 -16.23
CA LYS A 191 11.02 9.38 -15.35
C LYS A 191 11.88 9.23 -14.08
N ALA A 192 12.06 10.33 -13.36
CA ALA A 192 12.94 10.40 -12.18
C ALA A 192 12.67 9.29 -11.14
N TYR A 193 11.40 8.97 -10.86
CA TYR A 193 11.05 7.91 -9.89
C TYR A 193 11.36 6.50 -10.40
N ASP A 194 11.15 6.24 -11.69
CA ASP A 194 11.41 4.92 -12.30
C ASP A 194 12.91 4.67 -12.51
N SER A 195 13.72 5.73 -12.50
CA SER A 195 15.16 5.69 -12.78
C SER A 195 16.04 5.52 -11.53
N VAL A 196 15.43 5.38 -10.35
CA VAL A 196 16.17 5.12 -9.10
C VAL A 196 16.67 3.68 -9.13
N GLY A 197 18.00 3.50 -9.14
CA GLY A 197 18.61 2.18 -9.18
C GLY A 197 18.34 1.35 -7.92
N GLU A 198 17.90 0.11 -8.09
CA GLU A 198 17.79 -0.86 -6.99
C GLU A 198 19.19 -1.37 -6.62
N ARG A 199 19.84 -0.73 -5.65
CA ARG A 199 20.94 -1.36 -4.91
C ARG A 199 20.34 -2.12 -3.73
N VAL A 200 20.16 -3.43 -3.91
CA VAL A 200 19.84 -4.40 -2.85
C VAL A 200 21.09 -4.79 -2.10
#